data_AF-A0A9N9L7K9-F1
#
_entry.id   AF-A0A9N9L7K9-F1
#
_cell.length_a   1.000
_cell.length_b   1.000
_cell.length_c   1.000
_cell.angle_alpha   90.00
_cell.angle_beta   90.00
_cell.angle_gamma   90.00
#
_symmetry.space_group_name_H-M   'P 1'
#
loop_
_entity.id
_entity.type
_entity.pdbx_description
1 polymer ?
#
loop_
_entity_poly.entity_id
_entity_poly.type
_entity_poly.pdbx_seq_one_letter_code
_entity_poly.pdbx_strand_id
1 'polypeptide(L)'
;MVNLASKFAIIGVVFVGILYQFLFKTLIFDVLGYGRKINSLKDYSNVRCEKIDDLGLEACEDMWLHQKTGFLYMACSSSLSRQEWLPAIDHLNNTGRLLKDRVAVLDTRGSGSVASRLKWLSLEQFSGSSGDLALNLHGLDILEDKHTDTLRILLVNHRPPIDPRTGNHLDATLVGANSTIEQFQTKAGSSTMRHVRTYFNEAIQTPNRVAWVNDHSFVFTNDHSAKVGLRRRLDLVIGGGNVAFCSRNSCNIAYSSGFNFPNGLVRGRDGLIYVPSTVGMKIDVFSLSEDHKLHLVHTIKSPLGLDNLSVDGDGNIFAAGFPALHNWNKATKDPFNINPESTVLKIRRDGKGYQGTSRKAHVEKWNDGNYVVEKVFEDTNGVLPGATIAVHDSETGRFFLGGAFSPFITICETR
;
A
#
# COMPACT_ATOMS: atom_id res chain seq x y z
N MET A 1 51.94 -6.08 25.64
CA MET A 1 51.61 -5.90 24.21
C MET A 1 50.44 -6.81 23.87
N VAL A 2 49.32 -6.25 23.38
CA VAL A 2 48.17 -7.06 22.93
C VAL A 2 48.58 -7.84 21.68
N ASN A 3 48.45 -9.18 21.69
CA ASN A 3 48.85 -10.00 20.55
C ASN A 3 47.95 -9.70 19.33
N LEU A 4 48.39 -10.07 18.14
CA LEU A 4 47.70 -9.74 16.89
C LEU A 4 46.26 -10.31 16.84
N ALA A 5 46.04 -11.51 17.37
CA ALA A 5 44.72 -12.13 17.45
C ALA A 5 43.76 -11.33 18.37
N SER A 6 44.25 -10.85 19.52
CA SER A 6 43.48 -10.00 20.42
C SER A 6 43.16 -8.63 19.78
N LYS A 7 44.03 -8.07 18.94
CA LYS A 7 43.72 -6.85 18.18
C LYS A 7 42.60 -7.09 17.16
N PHE A 8 42.66 -8.19 16.40
CA PHE A 8 41.58 -8.56 15.47
C PHE A 8 40.25 -8.84 16.18
N ALA A 9 40.28 -9.50 17.34
CA ALA A 9 39.10 -9.73 18.15
C ALA A 9 38.47 -8.41 18.63
N ILE A 10 39.28 -7.45 19.11
CA ILE A 10 38.79 -6.13 19.52
C ILE A 10 38.14 -5.39 18.34
N ILE A 11 38.79 -5.37 17.18
CA ILE A 11 38.24 -4.74 15.96
C ILE A 11 36.92 -5.41 15.57
N GLY A 12 36.85 -6.74 15.61
CA GLY A 12 35.64 -7.50 15.33
C GLY A 12 34.49 -7.14 16.28
N VAL A 13 34.76 -7.08 17.59
CA VAL A 13 33.76 -6.71 18.60
C VAL A 13 33.27 -5.28 18.40
N VAL A 14 34.17 -4.33 18.15
CA VAL A 14 33.80 -2.93 17.87
C VAL A 14 32.94 -2.84 16.60
N PHE A 15 33.32 -3.55 15.53
CA PHE A 15 32.57 -3.56 14.28
C PHE A 15 31.16 -4.16 14.47
N VAL A 16 31.04 -5.29 15.17
CA VAL A 16 29.74 -5.89 15.51
C VAL A 16 28.92 -4.94 16.40
N GLY A 17 29.54 -4.26 17.36
CA GLY A 17 28.90 -3.26 18.20
C GLY A 17 28.34 -2.08 17.40
N ILE A 18 29.08 -1.58 16.42
CA ILE A 18 28.64 -0.52 15.50
C ILE A 18 27.46 -1.01 14.65
N LEU A 19 27.58 -2.19 14.01
CA LEU A 19 26.50 -2.77 13.22
C LEU A 19 25.24 -3.01 14.06
N TYR A 20 25.40 -3.47 15.30
CA TYR A 20 24.29 -3.64 16.21
C TYR A 20 23.61 -2.30 16.50
N GLN A 21 24.38 -1.29 16.91
CA GLN A 21 23.85 0.00 17.33
C GLN A 21 23.16 0.78 16.20
N PHE A 22 23.70 0.73 14.97
CA PHE A 22 23.24 1.57 13.87
C PHE A 22 22.40 0.84 12.82
N LEU A 23 22.40 -0.49 12.81
CA LEU A 23 21.64 -1.28 11.83
C LEU A 23 20.73 -2.31 12.50
N PHE A 24 21.29 -3.31 13.20
CA PHE A 24 20.48 -4.45 13.67
C PHE A 24 19.47 -4.07 14.75
N LYS A 25 19.79 -3.14 15.64
CA LYS A 25 18.86 -2.68 16.67
C LYS A 25 17.59 -2.12 16.03
N THR A 26 17.74 -1.18 15.09
CA THR A 26 16.60 -0.60 14.36
C THR A 26 15.86 -1.67 13.56
N LEU A 27 16.58 -2.53 12.84
CA LEU A 27 15.95 -3.57 12.03
C LEU A 27 15.15 -4.58 12.87
N ILE A 28 15.69 -5.04 14.00
CA ILE A 28 15.07 -6.09 14.83
C ILE A 28 13.92 -5.52 15.66
N PHE A 29 14.15 -4.41 16.37
CA PHE A 29 13.18 -3.92 17.35
C PHE A 29 12.18 -2.94 16.74
N ASP A 30 12.63 -2.08 15.82
CA ASP A 30 11.76 -1.04 15.25
C ASP A 30 11.06 -1.58 14.00
N VAL A 31 11.80 -2.05 13.00
CA VAL A 31 11.21 -2.52 11.71
C VAL A 31 10.50 -3.86 11.88
N LEU A 32 11.21 -4.90 12.33
CA LEU A 32 10.62 -6.23 12.51
C LEU A 32 9.64 -6.27 13.69
N GLY A 33 9.78 -5.36 14.67
CA GLY A 33 8.85 -5.20 15.78
C GLY A 33 8.99 -6.26 16.89
N TYR A 34 10.15 -6.92 17.02
CA TYR A 34 10.35 -7.90 18.08
C TYR A 34 10.20 -7.26 19.47
N GLY A 35 9.31 -7.80 20.30
CA GLY A 35 9.08 -7.29 21.66
C GLY A 35 8.30 -5.97 21.73
N ARG A 36 7.79 -5.45 20.59
CA ARG A 36 6.91 -4.28 20.58
C ARG A 36 5.62 -4.61 21.35
N LYS A 37 5.23 -3.71 22.26
CA LYS A 37 3.91 -3.78 22.90
C LYS A 37 2.88 -3.23 21.93
N ILE A 38 1.82 -3.98 21.73
CA ILE A 38 0.75 -3.67 20.78
C ILE A 38 -0.55 -3.82 21.57
N ASN A 39 -1.40 -2.80 21.51
CA ASN A 39 -2.68 -2.83 22.19
C ASN A 39 -3.65 -3.77 21.47
N SER A 40 -4.57 -4.36 22.21
CA SER A 40 -5.64 -5.13 21.61
C SER A 40 -6.77 -4.20 21.16
N LEU A 41 -7.61 -4.65 20.24
CA LEU A 41 -8.79 -3.88 19.85
C LEU A 41 -9.73 -3.56 21.04
N LYS A 42 -9.70 -4.40 22.09
CA LYS A 42 -10.51 -4.22 23.31
C LYS A 42 -10.13 -2.98 24.11
N ASP A 43 -8.89 -2.49 23.95
CA ASP A 43 -8.40 -1.29 24.61
C ASP A 43 -9.00 0.00 23.99
N TYR A 44 -9.63 -0.12 22.82
CA TYR A 44 -10.32 0.96 22.12
C TYR A 44 -11.84 0.81 22.28
N SER A 45 -12.37 1.28 23.41
CA SER A 45 -13.77 1.07 23.80
C SER A 45 -14.80 1.63 22.80
N ASN A 46 -14.40 2.64 22.03
CA ASN A 46 -15.20 3.31 21.00
C ASN A 46 -15.13 2.64 19.62
N VAL A 47 -14.37 1.55 19.47
CA VAL A 47 -14.18 0.85 18.20
C VAL A 47 -14.84 -0.53 18.26
N ARG A 48 -15.62 -0.84 17.22
CA ARG A 48 -16.23 -2.15 17.02
C ARG A 48 -15.95 -2.59 15.59
N CYS A 49 -15.34 -3.76 15.43
CA CYS A 49 -14.96 -4.27 14.11
C CYS A 49 -15.60 -5.63 13.85
N GLU A 50 -15.94 -5.87 12.59
CA GLU A 50 -16.50 -7.10 12.07
C GLU A 50 -15.66 -7.58 10.88
N LYS A 51 -15.32 -8.88 10.89
CA LYS A 51 -14.69 -9.54 9.75
C LYS A 51 -15.73 -9.91 8.72
N ILE A 52 -15.38 -9.72 7.44
CA ILE A 52 -16.17 -10.17 6.30
C ILE A 52 -15.35 -11.24 5.57
N ASP A 53 -15.59 -12.51 5.91
CA ASP A 53 -14.82 -13.68 5.46
C ASP A 53 -15.63 -14.68 4.62
N ASP A 54 -16.91 -14.40 4.37
CA ASP A 54 -17.85 -15.28 3.67
C ASP A 54 -18.19 -14.82 2.23
N LEU A 55 -17.68 -13.65 1.81
CA LEU A 55 -18.01 -13.04 0.50
C LEU A 55 -16.91 -13.16 -0.57
N GLY A 56 -15.81 -13.86 -0.26
CA GLY A 56 -14.66 -13.98 -1.15
C GLY A 56 -13.90 -12.66 -1.35
N LEU A 57 -13.95 -11.76 -0.36
CA LEU A 57 -13.14 -10.54 -0.29
C LEU A 57 -11.79 -10.87 0.35
N GLU A 58 -10.94 -11.53 -0.43
CA GLU A 58 -9.61 -11.94 -0.02
C GLU A 58 -8.52 -11.06 -0.63
N ALA A 59 -7.40 -10.93 0.08
CA ALA A 59 -6.20 -10.28 -0.41
C ALA A 59 -6.46 -8.89 -1.04
N CYS A 60 -7.44 -8.16 -0.48
CA CYS A 60 -7.82 -6.83 -0.90
C CYS A 60 -6.77 -5.84 -0.38
N GLU A 61 -5.68 -5.74 -1.14
CA GLU A 61 -4.45 -5.06 -0.71
C GLU A 61 -4.61 -3.53 -0.66
N ASP A 62 -5.42 -2.99 -1.56
CA ASP A 62 -5.70 -1.56 -1.65
C ASP A 62 -7.19 -1.26 -1.89
N MET A 63 -7.62 -0.08 -1.46
CA MET A 63 -9.00 0.37 -1.46
C MET A 63 -9.10 1.88 -1.70
N TRP A 64 -10.21 2.30 -2.30
CA TRP A 64 -10.57 3.70 -2.48
C TRP A 64 -12.07 3.91 -2.26
N LEU A 65 -12.43 4.92 -1.48
CA LEU A 65 -13.83 5.24 -1.17
C LEU A 65 -14.27 6.49 -1.92
N HIS A 66 -15.33 6.34 -2.73
CA HIS A 66 -16.05 7.47 -3.30
C HIS A 66 -16.83 8.19 -2.20
N GLN A 67 -16.20 9.17 -1.54
CA GLN A 67 -16.76 9.85 -0.35
C GLN A 67 -18.16 10.43 -0.62
N LYS A 68 -18.45 10.87 -1.86
CA LYS A 68 -19.74 11.43 -2.25
C LYS A 68 -20.89 10.42 -2.19
N THR A 69 -20.67 9.15 -2.53
CA THR A 69 -21.75 8.15 -2.64
C THR A 69 -21.59 6.97 -1.68
N GLY A 70 -20.44 6.82 -1.02
CA GLY A 70 -20.15 5.67 -0.17
C GLY A 70 -19.81 4.39 -0.94
N PHE A 71 -19.47 4.44 -2.23
CA PHE A 71 -18.99 3.25 -2.94
C PHE A 71 -17.50 3.02 -2.66
N LEU A 72 -17.19 1.89 -2.02
CA LEU A 72 -15.83 1.44 -1.73
C LEU A 72 -15.35 0.50 -2.85
N TYR A 73 -14.29 0.88 -3.54
CA TYR A 73 -13.62 0.10 -4.58
C TYR A 73 -12.41 -0.61 -3.97
N MET A 74 -12.24 -1.90 -4.26
CA MET A 74 -11.22 -2.73 -3.62
C MET A 74 -10.51 -3.59 -4.67
N ALA A 75 -9.18 -3.54 -4.72
CA ALA A 75 -8.37 -4.41 -5.57
C ALA A 75 -8.09 -5.73 -4.84
N CYS A 76 -8.86 -6.76 -5.16
CA CYS A 76 -8.81 -8.04 -4.46
C CYS A 76 -8.19 -9.15 -5.34
N SER A 77 -7.66 -10.16 -4.66
CA SER A 77 -7.05 -11.35 -5.25
C SER A 77 -7.55 -12.59 -4.48
N SER A 78 -6.72 -13.62 -4.38
CA SER A 78 -6.88 -14.72 -3.44
C SER A 78 -5.63 -14.84 -2.59
N SER A 79 -5.83 -15.17 -1.31
CA SER A 79 -4.76 -15.32 -0.34
C SER A 79 -3.72 -16.36 -0.79
N LEU A 80 -4.18 -17.46 -1.42
CA LEU A 80 -3.32 -18.49 -1.98
C LEU A 80 -2.57 -18.01 -3.22
N SER A 81 -3.25 -17.29 -4.12
CA SER A 81 -2.61 -16.73 -5.33
C SER A 81 -1.45 -15.80 -4.98
N ARG A 82 -1.58 -15.03 -3.89
CA ARG A 82 -0.53 -14.12 -3.42
C ARG A 82 0.71 -14.83 -2.89
N GLN A 83 0.60 -16.08 -2.44
CA GLN A 83 1.76 -16.89 -2.06
C GLN A 83 2.63 -17.23 -3.27
N GLU A 84 2.00 -17.36 -4.43
CA GLU A 84 2.66 -17.70 -5.69
C GLU A 84 3.09 -16.45 -6.47
N TRP A 85 2.23 -15.43 -6.51
CA TRP A 85 2.39 -14.26 -7.36
C TRP A 85 2.04 -12.94 -6.63
N LEU A 86 3.08 -12.32 -6.08
CA LEU A 86 3.11 -10.94 -5.59
C LEU A 86 4.54 -10.42 -5.74
N PRO A 87 4.89 -9.83 -6.90
CA PRO A 87 6.27 -9.44 -7.19
C PRO A 87 6.87 -8.47 -6.16
N ALA A 88 6.06 -7.62 -5.53
CA ALA A 88 6.48 -6.68 -4.49
C ALA A 88 7.31 -7.31 -3.35
N ILE A 89 7.11 -8.60 -3.07
CA ILE A 89 7.85 -9.35 -2.05
C ILE A 89 8.56 -10.61 -2.59
N ASP A 90 8.96 -10.61 -3.86
CA ASP A 90 9.67 -11.71 -4.54
C ASP A 90 8.88 -13.02 -4.69
N HIS A 91 7.55 -12.98 -4.56
CA HIS A 91 6.69 -14.10 -4.96
C HIS A 91 6.50 -14.06 -6.48
N LEU A 92 7.28 -14.88 -7.19
CA LEU A 92 7.48 -14.82 -8.64
C LEU A 92 7.12 -16.14 -9.36
N ASN A 93 6.32 -17.01 -8.75
CA ASN A 93 5.82 -18.22 -9.40
C ASN A 93 4.60 -17.91 -10.28
N ASN A 94 4.86 -17.58 -11.55
CA ASN A 94 3.81 -17.25 -12.52
C ASN A 94 2.89 -18.43 -12.88
N THR A 95 3.32 -19.68 -12.67
CA THR A 95 2.50 -20.86 -12.95
C THR A 95 1.52 -21.18 -11.82
N GLY A 96 1.84 -20.77 -10.59
CA GLY A 96 0.97 -20.90 -9.42
C GLY A 96 -0.07 -19.77 -9.28
N ARG A 97 0.02 -18.70 -10.09
CA ARG A 97 -0.92 -17.58 -10.05
C ARG A 97 -2.35 -18.03 -10.35
N LEU A 98 -3.33 -17.51 -9.63
CA LEU A 98 -4.74 -17.66 -9.97
C LEU A 98 -5.18 -16.50 -10.86
N LEU A 99 -6.14 -16.75 -11.77
CA LEU A 99 -6.70 -15.73 -12.69
C LEU A 99 -7.97 -15.10 -12.12
N LYS A 100 -8.00 -14.85 -10.81
CA LYS A 100 -9.21 -14.47 -10.08
C LYS A 100 -9.20 -13.03 -9.58
N ASP A 101 -8.11 -12.29 -9.77
CA ASP A 101 -8.02 -10.89 -9.32
C ASP A 101 -9.06 -10.03 -10.03
N ARG A 102 -9.71 -9.18 -9.25
CA ARG A 102 -10.84 -8.38 -9.71
C ARG A 102 -11.13 -7.24 -8.74
N VAL A 103 -11.79 -6.22 -9.25
CA VAL A 103 -12.21 -5.07 -8.44
C VAL A 103 -13.59 -5.34 -7.85
N ALA A 104 -13.68 -5.35 -6.53
CA ALA A 104 -14.96 -5.35 -5.82
C ALA A 104 -15.44 -3.91 -5.60
N VAL A 105 -16.76 -3.73 -5.59
CA VAL A 105 -17.42 -2.47 -5.19
C VAL A 105 -18.49 -2.77 -4.15
N LEU A 106 -18.34 -2.15 -2.99
CA LEU A 106 -19.32 -2.23 -1.90
C LEU A 106 -20.03 -0.89 -1.75
N ASP A 107 -21.37 -0.89 -1.81
CA ASP A 107 -22.17 0.24 -1.36
C ASP A 107 -22.16 0.30 0.17
N THR A 108 -21.32 1.14 0.78
CA THR A 108 -21.13 1.14 2.25
C THR A 108 -22.25 1.81 3.04
N ARG A 109 -23.13 2.56 2.37
CA ARG A 109 -24.19 3.35 2.98
C ARG A 109 -25.59 2.84 2.65
N GLY A 110 -25.70 1.97 1.64
CA GLY A 110 -26.96 1.31 1.28
C GLY A 110 -27.54 0.43 2.40
N SER A 111 -28.85 0.19 2.33
CA SER A 111 -29.57 -0.72 3.22
C SER A 111 -29.35 -2.20 2.85
N GLY A 112 -29.53 -3.11 3.82
CA GLY A 112 -29.42 -4.56 3.61
C GLY A 112 -28.06 -5.14 3.97
N SER A 113 -27.90 -6.44 3.74
CA SER A 113 -26.67 -7.16 4.07
C SER A 113 -25.48 -6.68 3.23
N VAL A 114 -24.26 -6.92 3.70
CA VAL A 114 -23.03 -6.62 2.93
C VAL A 114 -23.06 -7.38 1.60
N ALA A 115 -23.48 -8.64 1.62
CA ALA A 115 -23.62 -9.49 0.44
C ALA A 115 -24.52 -8.87 -0.65
N SER A 116 -25.69 -8.31 -0.28
CA SER A 116 -26.62 -7.72 -1.27
C SER A 116 -26.14 -6.40 -1.87
N ARG A 117 -25.11 -5.78 -1.26
CA ARG A 117 -24.54 -4.49 -1.66
C ARG A 117 -23.18 -4.60 -2.33
N LEU A 118 -22.63 -5.81 -2.39
CA LEU A 118 -21.36 -6.12 -3.00
C LEU A 118 -21.56 -6.52 -4.46
N LYS A 119 -20.71 -5.98 -5.33
CA LYS A 119 -20.60 -6.40 -6.73
C LYS A 119 -19.16 -6.50 -7.17
N TRP A 120 -18.91 -7.31 -8.18
CA TRP A 120 -17.62 -7.43 -8.84
C TRP A 120 -17.68 -6.73 -10.19
N LEU A 121 -16.69 -5.89 -10.50
CA LEU A 121 -16.65 -5.19 -11.78
C LEU A 121 -16.23 -6.16 -12.89
N SER A 122 -17.05 -6.25 -13.93
CA SER A 122 -16.71 -6.94 -15.17
C SER A 122 -15.81 -6.07 -16.05
N LEU A 123 -14.84 -6.70 -16.70
CA LEU A 123 -13.91 -6.03 -17.62
C LEU A 123 -14.51 -5.91 -19.01
N GLU A 124 -14.45 -4.73 -19.59
CA GLU A 124 -14.77 -4.49 -21.00
C GLU A 124 -13.51 -4.04 -21.75
N GLN A 125 -13.32 -4.52 -22.97
CA GLN A 125 -12.23 -4.10 -23.88
C GLN A 125 -10.81 -4.34 -23.33
N PHE A 126 -10.63 -5.28 -22.41
CA PHE A 126 -9.32 -5.67 -21.88
C PHE A 126 -8.93 -7.06 -22.39
N SER A 127 -7.71 -7.22 -22.92
CA SER A 127 -7.23 -8.50 -23.46
C SER A 127 -6.30 -9.28 -22.52
N GLY A 128 -5.86 -8.70 -21.40
CA GLY A 128 -4.89 -9.36 -20.51
C GLY A 128 -3.47 -9.40 -21.08
N SER A 129 -2.68 -10.36 -20.61
CA SER A 129 -1.26 -10.50 -20.99
C SER A 129 -1.07 -11.38 -22.23
N SER A 130 -1.91 -12.41 -22.37
CA SER A 130 -1.87 -13.38 -23.47
C SER A 130 -3.27 -13.73 -23.99
N GLY A 131 -4.22 -12.79 -23.93
CA GLY A 131 -5.63 -13.09 -24.21
C GLY A 131 -6.37 -13.73 -23.03
N ASP A 132 -5.73 -13.83 -21.86
CA ASP A 132 -6.28 -14.46 -20.65
C ASP A 132 -7.32 -13.59 -19.93
N LEU A 133 -7.53 -12.35 -20.38
CA LEU A 133 -8.45 -11.38 -19.79
C LEU A 133 -8.20 -11.12 -18.30
N ALA A 134 -7.05 -11.54 -17.77
CA ALA A 134 -6.77 -11.57 -16.35
C ALA A 134 -5.95 -10.36 -15.91
N LEU A 135 -6.27 -9.87 -14.72
CA LEU A 135 -5.47 -8.88 -13.99
C LEU A 135 -4.64 -9.59 -12.92
N ASN A 136 -3.54 -8.97 -12.51
CA ASN A 136 -2.75 -9.35 -11.35
C ASN A 136 -2.59 -8.09 -10.49
N LEU A 137 -3.60 -7.80 -9.68
CA LEU A 137 -3.82 -6.50 -9.06
C LEU A 137 -2.89 -6.23 -7.88
N HIS A 138 -2.60 -4.97 -7.63
CA HIS A 138 -1.90 -4.48 -6.45
C HIS A 138 -2.54 -3.13 -6.05
N GLY A 139 -1.78 -2.04 -5.98
CA GLY A 139 -2.32 -0.71 -5.68
C GLY A 139 -3.27 -0.15 -6.75
N LEU A 140 -4.18 0.72 -6.31
CA LEU A 140 -5.14 1.43 -7.14
C LEU A 140 -5.28 2.91 -6.74
N ASP A 141 -5.74 3.73 -7.68
CA ASP A 141 -6.29 5.05 -7.38
C ASP A 141 -7.39 5.41 -8.37
N ILE A 142 -8.37 6.21 -7.92
CA ILE A 142 -9.54 6.58 -8.70
C ILE A 142 -9.69 8.09 -8.71
N LEU A 143 -9.80 8.66 -9.91
CA LEU A 143 -10.09 10.07 -10.13
C LEU A 143 -11.53 10.24 -10.59
N GLU A 144 -12.29 10.98 -9.79
CA GLU A 144 -13.62 11.46 -10.14
C GLU A 144 -13.54 12.52 -11.23
N ASP A 145 -14.44 12.44 -12.21
CA ASP A 145 -14.69 13.54 -13.14
C ASP A 145 -15.50 14.65 -12.46
N LYS A 146 -15.14 15.91 -12.69
CA LYS A 146 -15.76 17.05 -11.99
C LYS A 146 -17.17 17.38 -12.47
N HIS A 147 -17.56 16.89 -13.64
CA HIS A 147 -18.78 17.30 -14.34
C HIS A 147 -19.74 16.13 -14.62
N THR A 148 -19.27 14.89 -14.43
CA THR A 148 -20.00 13.68 -14.73
C THR A 148 -19.82 12.65 -13.61
N ASP A 149 -20.64 11.60 -13.59
CA ASP A 149 -20.45 10.48 -12.65
C ASP A 149 -19.37 9.48 -13.11
N THR A 150 -18.50 9.89 -14.05
CA THR A 150 -17.42 9.05 -14.56
C THR A 150 -16.27 8.99 -13.58
N LEU A 151 -15.77 7.78 -13.36
CA LEU A 151 -14.59 7.50 -12.57
C LEU A 151 -13.49 6.95 -13.48
N ARG A 152 -12.27 7.45 -13.32
CA ARG A 152 -11.06 6.92 -13.99
C ARG A 152 -10.23 6.16 -12.98
N ILE A 153 -10.08 4.87 -13.21
CA ILE A 153 -9.37 3.96 -12.32
C ILE A 153 -7.97 3.72 -12.90
N LEU A 154 -6.93 3.86 -12.08
CA LEU A 154 -5.61 3.30 -12.34
C LEU A 154 -5.43 2.05 -11.49
N LEU A 155 -4.93 0.98 -12.11
CA LEU A 155 -4.63 -0.29 -11.44
C LEU A 155 -3.18 -0.66 -11.74
N VAL A 156 -2.40 -0.93 -10.70
CA VAL A 156 -1.14 -1.63 -10.86
C VAL A 156 -1.44 -3.09 -11.23
N ASN A 157 -0.84 -3.54 -12.33
CA ASN A 157 -1.04 -4.87 -12.88
C ASN A 157 0.30 -5.59 -13.07
N HIS A 158 0.59 -6.54 -12.20
CA HIS A 158 1.82 -7.33 -12.20
C HIS A 158 1.76 -8.46 -13.22
N ARG A 159 1.80 -8.12 -14.52
CA ARG A 159 1.74 -9.15 -15.58
C ARG A 159 2.94 -10.09 -15.48
N PRO A 160 2.75 -11.40 -15.71
CA PRO A 160 3.88 -12.32 -15.84
C PRO A 160 4.73 -11.96 -17.08
N PRO A 161 6.06 -12.15 -17.01
CA PRO A 161 6.91 -11.89 -18.16
C PRO A 161 6.68 -12.96 -19.24
N ILE A 162 6.65 -12.52 -20.50
CA ILE A 162 6.38 -13.34 -21.68
C ILE A 162 7.44 -13.05 -22.73
N ASP A 163 7.90 -14.09 -23.41
CA ASP A 163 8.76 -13.98 -24.58
C ASP A 163 7.94 -13.45 -25.77
N PRO A 164 8.29 -12.30 -26.36
CA PRO A 164 7.50 -11.69 -27.42
C PRO A 164 7.52 -12.47 -28.75
N ARG A 165 8.47 -13.39 -28.94
CA ARG A 165 8.57 -14.24 -30.14
C ARG A 165 7.79 -15.52 -30.00
N THR A 166 7.82 -16.14 -28.82
CA THR A 166 7.18 -17.46 -28.61
C THR A 166 5.83 -17.39 -27.91
N GLY A 167 5.53 -16.28 -27.22
CA GLY A 167 4.33 -16.15 -26.37
C GLY A 167 4.40 -16.93 -25.06
N ASN A 168 5.50 -17.64 -24.80
CA ASN A 168 5.69 -18.43 -23.59
C ASN A 168 6.07 -17.56 -22.40
N HIS A 169 5.70 -17.99 -21.20
CA HIS A 169 6.15 -17.36 -19.97
C HIS A 169 7.67 -17.49 -19.79
N LEU A 170 8.30 -16.38 -19.38
CA LEU A 170 9.70 -16.36 -18.95
C LEU A 170 9.81 -16.69 -17.46
N ASP A 171 11.00 -17.10 -17.03
CA ASP A 171 11.32 -17.26 -15.62
C ASP A 171 11.39 -15.89 -14.93
N ALA A 172 10.35 -15.56 -14.18
CA ALA A 172 10.24 -14.29 -13.47
C ALA A 172 11.29 -14.12 -12.38
N THR A 173 11.93 -15.19 -11.88
CA THR A 173 13.04 -15.07 -10.91
C THR A 173 14.30 -14.50 -11.56
N LEU A 174 14.42 -14.59 -12.89
CA LEU A 174 15.55 -14.07 -13.67
C LEU A 174 15.30 -12.69 -14.26
N VAL A 175 14.06 -12.40 -14.68
CA VAL A 175 13.73 -11.15 -15.41
C VAL A 175 12.77 -10.21 -14.66
N GLY A 176 12.12 -10.73 -13.61
CA GLY A 176 11.08 -10.04 -12.87
C GLY A 176 9.73 -9.97 -13.59
N ALA A 177 8.75 -9.36 -12.94
CA ALA A 177 7.44 -9.15 -13.53
C ALA A 177 7.48 -8.13 -14.69
N ASN A 178 6.56 -8.29 -15.63
CA ASN A 178 6.31 -7.35 -16.71
C ASN A 178 5.21 -6.35 -16.31
N SER A 179 5.37 -5.75 -15.13
CA SER A 179 4.35 -4.90 -14.52
C SER A 179 3.95 -3.72 -15.41
N THR A 180 2.66 -3.42 -15.41
CA THR A 180 2.04 -2.30 -16.13
C THR A 180 1.15 -1.50 -15.18
N ILE A 181 0.70 -0.34 -15.65
CA ILE A 181 -0.39 0.40 -15.02
C ILE A 181 -1.54 0.46 -16.01
N GLU A 182 -2.71 -0.03 -15.62
CA GLU A 182 -3.90 -0.07 -16.46
C GLU A 182 -4.84 1.07 -16.10
N GLN A 183 -5.32 1.78 -17.11
CA GLN A 183 -6.39 2.76 -16.95
C GLN A 183 -7.72 2.18 -17.42
N PHE A 184 -8.70 2.24 -16.54
CA PHE A 184 -10.10 1.92 -16.81
C PHE A 184 -10.98 3.15 -16.60
N GLN A 185 -12.20 3.08 -17.15
CA GLN A 185 -13.29 4.01 -16.88
C GLN A 185 -14.52 3.25 -16.41
N THR A 186 -15.21 3.81 -15.44
CA THR A 186 -16.51 3.32 -14.98
C THR A 186 -17.43 4.49 -14.62
N LYS A 187 -18.65 4.19 -14.17
CA LYS A 187 -19.53 5.16 -13.52
C LYS A 187 -19.71 4.75 -12.06
N ALA A 188 -19.90 5.72 -11.17
CA ALA A 188 -20.26 5.43 -9.79
C ALA A 188 -21.49 4.50 -9.76
N GLY A 189 -21.39 3.37 -9.06
CA GLY A 189 -22.48 2.40 -8.98
C GLY A 189 -22.62 1.44 -10.18
N SER A 190 -21.79 1.55 -11.22
CA SER A 190 -21.76 0.56 -12.32
C SER A 190 -21.28 -0.82 -11.86
N SER A 191 -21.57 -1.85 -12.65
CA SER A 191 -21.05 -3.21 -12.53
C SER A 191 -19.96 -3.54 -13.56
N THR A 192 -19.58 -2.58 -14.41
CA THR A 192 -18.55 -2.78 -15.44
C THR A 192 -17.50 -1.69 -15.40
N MET A 193 -16.30 -2.00 -15.89
CA MET A 193 -15.25 -1.02 -16.17
C MET A 193 -14.61 -1.28 -17.52
N ARG A 194 -14.51 -0.23 -18.33
CA ARG A 194 -13.98 -0.27 -19.69
C ARG A 194 -12.51 0.10 -19.70
N HIS A 195 -11.67 -0.77 -20.26
CA HIS A 195 -10.26 -0.48 -20.44
C HIS A 195 -10.09 0.70 -21.39
N VAL A 196 -9.16 1.58 -21.05
CA VAL A 196 -8.84 2.78 -21.83
C VAL A 196 -7.42 2.70 -22.36
N ARG A 197 -6.48 2.24 -21.53
CA ARG A 197 -5.05 2.27 -21.86
C ARG A 197 -4.23 1.38 -20.93
N THR A 198 -3.19 0.78 -21.49
CA THR A 198 -2.07 0.21 -20.73
C THR A 198 -0.88 1.18 -20.80
N TYR A 199 -0.34 1.56 -19.64
CA TYR A 199 0.93 2.26 -19.51
C TYR A 199 2.04 1.23 -19.29
N PHE A 200 3.00 1.22 -20.22
CA PHE A 200 4.20 0.39 -20.18
C PHE A 200 5.40 1.27 -20.53
N ASN A 201 6.39 1.30 -19.64
CA ASN A 201 7.56 2.18 -19.76
C ASN A 201 8.70 1.65 -18.89
N GLU A 202 9.95 1.97 -19.22
CA GLU A 202 11.13 1.58 -18.43
C GLU A 202 11.14 2.12 -17.00
N ALA A 203 10.45 3.25 -16.76
CA ALA A 203 10.24 3.79 -15.42
C ALA A 203 9.25 2.95 -14.58
N ILE A 204 8.42 2.11 -15.19
CA ILE A 204 7.49 1.19 -14.51
C ILE A 204 8.24 -0.13 -14.28
N GLN A 205 9.01 -0.21 -13.20
CA GLN A 205 9.87 -1.36 -12.92
C GLN A 205 9.20 -2.31 -11.94
N THR A 206 8.84 -1.78 -10.78
CA THR A 206 8.32 -2.50 -9.61
C THR A 206 7.19 -1.67 -8.99
N PRO A 207 6.18 -1.28 -9.79
CA PRO A 207 5.14 -0.37 -9.35
C PRO A 207 4.41 -0.96 -8.14
N ASN A 208 4.24 -0.16 -7.10
CA ASN A 208 3.52 -0.55 -5.90
C ASN A 208 2.14 0.14 -5.88
N ARG A 209 2.12 1.48 -5.89
CA ARG A 209 0.88 2.25 -5.97
C ARG A 209 0.99 3.49 -6.84
N VAL A 210 -0.18 3.93 -7.33
CA VAL A 210 -0.40 5.09 -8.19
C VAL A 210 -1.18 6.17 -7.43
N ALA A 211 -1.00 7.44 -7.78
CA ALA A 211 -1.95 8.49 -7.42
C ALA A 211 -2.09 9.55 -8.53
N TRP A 212 -3.32 9.90 -8.85
CA TRP A 212 -3.63 10.95 -9.81
C TRP A 212 -3.14 12.32 -9.33
N VAL A 213 -2.47 13.06 -10.22
CA VAL A 213 -2.05 14.44 -9.95
C VAL A 213 -2.83 15.46 -10.78
N ASN A 214 -3.42 15.03 -11.89
CA ASN A 214 -4.41 15.76 -12.68
C ASN A 214 -5.17 14.78 -13.59
N ASP A 215 -5.99 15.30 -14.50
CA ASP A 215 -6.83 14.52 -15.40
C ASP A 215 -6.09 13.60 -16.37
N HIS A 216 -4.79 13.80 -16.56
CA HIS A 216 -3.98 13.16 -17.61
C HIS A 216 -2.64 12.64 -17.12
N SER A 217 -2.36 12.74 -15.82
CA SER A 217 -1.07 12.37 -15.27
C SER A 217 -1.21 11.92 -13.83
N PHE A 218 -0.32 11.03 -13.44
CA PHE A 218 -0.25 10.43 -12.12
C PHE A 218 1.22 10.26 -11.74
N VAL A 219 1.45 10.05 -10.44
CA VAL A 219 2.73 9.57 -9.93
C VAL A 219 2.55 8.15 -9.41
N PHE A 220 3.64 7.40 -9.31
CA PHE A 220 3.62 6.05 -8.76
C PHE A 220 4.92 5.71 -8.07
N THR A 221 4.85 4.85 -7.06
CA THR A 221 6.02 4.31 -6.38
C THR A 221 6.52 3.08 -7.13
N ASN A 222 7.83 2.97 -7.28
CA ASN A 222 8.50 1.69 -7.49
C ASN A 222 9.07 1.25 -6.14
N ASP A 223 8.63 0.11 -5.61
CA ASP A 223 9.03 -0.35 -4.27
C ASP A 223 10.52 -0.72 -4.16
N HIS A 224 11.18 -0.92 -5.30
CA HIS A 224 12.58 -1.31 -5.41
C HIS A 224 13.26 -0.66 -6.61
N SER A 225 14.60 -0.62 -6.57
CA SER A 225 15.43 -0.10 -7.66
C SER A 225 15.77 -1.14 -8.73
N ALA A 226 15.45 -2.42 -8.47
CA ALA A 226 15.63 -3.52 -9.40
C ALA A 226 14.45 -4.49 -9.33
N LYS A 227 14.15 -5.14 -10.46
CA LYS A 227 13.06 -6.12 -10.55
C LYS A 227 13.35 -7.43 -9.84
N VAL A 228 14.63 -7.84 -9.79
CA VAL A 228 15.10 -9.10 -9.19
C VAL A 228 16.54 -8.95 -8.67
N GLY A 229 17.05 -10.00 -8.02
CA GLY A 229 18.47 -10.16 -7.71
C GLY A 229 18.93 -9.47 -6.42
N LEU A 230 20.24 -9.50 -6.19
CA LEU A 230 20.83 -9.03 -4.93
C LEU A 230 20.58 -7.53 -4.69
N ARG A 231 20.61 -6.70 -5.75
CA ARG A 231 20.35 -5.26 -5.63
C ARG A 231 18.99 -4.98 -5.01
N ARG A 232 17.95 -5.69 -5.47
CA ARG A 232 16.57 -5.63 -4.95
C ARG A 232 16.54 -5.96 -3.46
N ARG A 233 17.11 -7.12 -3.07
CA ARG A 233 17.13 -7.55 -1.65
C ARG A 233 17.83 -6.56 -0.72
N LEU A 234 18.88 -5.89 -1.22
CA LEU A 234 19.61 -4.89 -0.46
C LEU A 234 18.85 -3.56 -0.32
N ASP A 235 17.88 -3.24 -1.20
CA ASP A 235 17.09 -1.99 -1.12
C ASP A 235 16.48 -1.75 0.26
N LEU A 236 16.05 -2.83 0.93
CA LEU A 236 15.49 -2.75 2.28
C LEU A 236 16.45 -2.12 3.28
N VAL A 237 17.75 -2.36 3.13
CA VAL A 237 18.79 -1.94 4.09
C VAL A 237 19.52 -0.69 3.62
N ILE A 238 20.01 -0.68 2.38
CA ILE A 238 20.85 0.42 1.86
C ILE A 238 20.05 1.49 1.10
N GLY A 239 18.74 1.31 1.00
CA GLY A 239 17.83 2.18 0.28
C GLY A 239 17.72 1.84 -1.20
N GLY A 240 16.60 2.26 -1.79
CA GLY A 240 16.22 1.98 -3.17
C GLY A 240 14.76 2.33 -3.44
N GLY A 241 14.25 1.92 -4.60
CA GLY A 241 12.95 2.38 -5.07
C GLY A 241 12.97 3.84 -5.52
N ASN A 242 11.83 4.32 -5.99
CA ASN A 242 11.67 5.69 -6.45
C ASN A 242 10.19 6.07 -6.52
N VAL A 243 9.94 7.35 -6.78
CA VAL A 243 8.66 7.83 -7.29
C VAL A 243 8.87 8.31 -8.72
N ALA A 244 8.03 7.84 -9.61
CA ALA A 244 8.00 8.24 -11.01
C ALA A 244 6.73 9.02 -11.32
N PHE A 245 6.84 9.96 -12.26
CA PHE A 245 5.72 10.66 -12.85
C PHE A 245 5.39 9.99 -14.18
N CYS A 246 4.10 9.88 -14.51
CA CYS A 246 3.67 9.45 -15.82
C CYS A 246 2.53 10.30 -16.36
N SER A 247 2.66 10.67 -17.62
CA SER A 247 1.64 11.29 -18.45
C SER A 247 1.15 10.31 -19.51
N ARG A 248 0.22 10.74 -20.37
CA ARG A 248 -0.20 9.96 -21.54
C ARG A 248 0.95 9.56 -22.47
N ASN A 249 2.03 10.35 -22.54
CA ASN A 249 3.05 10.20 -23.59
C ASN A 249 4.40 9.73 -23.04
N SER A 250 4.66 9.91 -21.75
CA SER A 250 5.95 9.62 -21.14
C SER A 250 5.80 9.30 -19.67
N CYS A 251 6.65 8.40 -19.18
CA CYS A 251 6.93 8.28 -17.76
C CYS A 251 8.42 8.58 -17.50
N ASN A 252 8.74 9.18 -16.35
CA ASN A 252 10.10 9.47 -15.94
C ASN A 252 10.23 9.37 -14.42
N ILE A 253 11.43 9.01 -13.95
CA ILE A 253 11.74 9.07 -12.52
C ILE A 253 11.66 10.54 -12.05
N ALA A 254 10.85 10.78 -11.03
CA ALA A 254 10.61 12.10 -10.45
C ALA A 254 11.48 12.34 -9.22
N TYR A 255 11.74 11.30 -8.42
CA TYR A 255 12.65 11.31 -7.26
C TYR A 255 13.05 9.89 -6.86
N SER A 256 14.31 9.66 -6.45
CA SER A 256 14.87 8.30 -6.29
C SER A 256 15.85 8.12 -5.14
N SER A 257 15.79 8.97 -4.11
CA SER A 257 16.77 8.94 -3.01
C SER A 257 16.09 8.82 -1.64
N GLY A 258 16.74 8.13 -0.70
CA GLY A 258 16.31 8.09 0.70
C GLY A 258 15.06 7.25 0.99
N PHE A 259 14.64 6.39 0.07
CA PHE A 259 13.54 5.44 0.29
C PHE A 259 14.06 4.08 0.73
N ASN A 260 13.27 3.41 1.57
CA ASN A 260 13.45 2.00 1.94
C ASN A 260 12.08 1.34 1.85
N PHE A 261 11.81 0.73 0.69
CA PHE A 261 10.51 0.16 0.32
C PHE A 261 9.39 1.22 0.32
N PRO A 262 9.42 2.18 -0.63
CA PRO A 262 8.35 3.17 -0.75
C PRO A 262 7.06 2.48 -1.21
N ASN A 263 5.98 2.73 -0.48
CA ASN A 263 4.75 1.95 -0.57
C ASN A 263 3.59 2.80 -1.11
N GLY A 264 2.36 2.63 -0.60
CA GLY A 264 1.19 3.30 -1.13
C GLY A 264 1.11 4.81 -0.93
N LEU A 265 1.61 5.58 -1.89
CA LEU A 265 1.53 7.03 -1.90
C LEU A 265 0.10 7.56 -2.10
N VAL A 266 -0.15 8.79 -1.66
CA VAL A 266 -1.37 9.55 -1.98
C VAL A 266 -1.05 11.00 -2.35
N ARG A 267 -1.95 11.63 -3.11
CA ARG A 267 -1.98 13.09 -3.24
C ARG A 267 -2.94 13.67 -2.20
N GLY A 268 -2.41 14.50 -1.30
CA GLY A 268 -3.23 15.23 -0.33
C GLY A 268 -4.08 16.30 -0.99
N ARG A 269 -5.11 16.78 -0.28
CA ARG A 269 -5.97 17.89 -0.74
C ARG A 269 -5.23 19.22 -0.85
N ASP A 270 -4.10 19.34 -0.18
CA ASP A 270 -3.15 20.45 -0.32
C ASP A 270 -2.30 20.37 -1.60
N GLY A 271 -2.49 19.33 -2.42
CA GLY A 271 -1.78 19.11 -3.66
C GLY A 271 -0.41 18.47 -3.51
N LEU A 272 0.06 18.22 -2.27
CA LEU A 272 1.33 17.55 -2.02
C LEU A 272 1.22 16.03 -2.18
N ILE A 273 2.36 15.39 -2.43
CA ILE A 273 2.47 13.94 -2.55
C ILE A 273 3.08 13.38 -1.27
N TYR A 274 2.38 12.43 -0.64
CA TYR A 274 2.79 11.78 0.59
C TYR A 274 3.21 10.35 0.26
N VAL A 275 4.45 10.00 0.55
CA VAL A 275 5.05 8.72 0.18
C VAL A 275 5.48 7.98 1.44
N PRO A 276 4.76 6.94 1.87
CA PRO A 276 5.16 6.13 3.01
C PRO A 276 6.34 5.22 2.63
N SER A 277 7.17 4.88 3.62
CA SER A 277 8.19 3.83 3.49
C SER A 277 7.99 2.76 4.55
N THR A 278 7.86 1.49 4.13
CA THR A 278 7.66 0.36 5.04
C THR A 278 8.84 0.19 5.98
N VAL A 279 10.06 0.11 5.44
CA VAL A 279 11.28 -0.09 6.24
C VAL A 279 11.85 1.24 6.74
N GLY A 280 11.62 2.32 5.99
CA GLY A 280 12.09 3.66 6.36
C GLY A 280 11.34 4.28 7.56
N MET A 281 10.18 3.71 7.95
CA MET A 281 9.35 4.18 9.08
C MET A 281 9.08 5.69 9.04
N LYS A 282 8.73 6.20 7.86
CA LYS A 282 8.50 7.62 7.62
C LYS A 282 7.54 7.84 6.45
N ILE A 283 7.04 9.06 6.35
CA ILE A 283 6.33 9.58 5.18
C ILE A 283 7.13 10.77 4.65
N ASP A 284 7.67 10.65 3.44
CA ASP A 284 8.30 11.77 2.76
C ASP A 284 7.22 12.55 2.00
N VAL A 285 7.21 13.88 2.19
CA VAL A 285 6.22 14.80 1.63
C VAL A 285 6.88 15.61 0.53
N PHE A 286 6.27 15.65 -0.64
CA PHE A 286 6.84 16.28 -1.82
C PHE A 286 5.89 17.31 -2.44
N SER A 287 6.46 18.37 -2.99
CA SER A 287 5.81 19.20 -4.01
C SER A 287 6.17 18.71 -5.40
N LEU A 288 5.19 18.65 -6.30
CA LEU A 288 5.38 18.38 -7.72
C LEU A 288 5.61 19.70 -8.47
N SER A 289 6.76 19.83 -9.14
CA SER A 289 7.12 20.99 -9.96
C SER A 289 6.58 20.87 -11.39
N GLU A 290 6.63 22.00 -12.12
CA GLU A 290 6.19 22.08 -13.52
C GLU A 290 7.02 21.20 -14.48
N ASP A 291 8.29 20.93 -14.16
CA ASP A 291 9.16 20.01 -14.90
C ASP A 291 8.95 18.54 -14.52
N HIS A 292 7.85 18.23 -13.81
CA HIS A 292 7.44 16.89 -13.40
C HIS A 292 8.45 16.20 -12.47
N LYS A 293 9.17 16.98 -11.66
CA LYS A 293 10.06 16.50 -10.60
C LYS A 293 9.42 16.65 -9.23
N LEU A 294 9.87 15.82 -8.28
CA LEU A 294 9.41 15.90 -6.90
C LEU A 294 10.52 16.52 -6.05
N HIS A 295 10.16 17.57 -5.31
CA HIS A 295 11.02 18.22 -4.34
C HIS A 295 10.56 17.83 -2.94
N LEU A 296 11.46 17.24 -2.15
CA LEU A 296 11.19 16.90 -0.77
C LEU A 296 10.97 18.20 0.03
N VAL A 297 9.80 18.34 0.63
CA VAL A 297 9.46 19.52 1.44
C VAL A 297 9.40 19.20 2.93
N HIS A 298 9.12 17.95 3.32
CA HIS A 298 9.10 17.52 4.72
C HIS A 298 9.25 16.00 4.83
N THR A 299 9.68 15.53 6.00
CA THR A 299 9.69 14.10 6.35
C THR A 299 9.00 13.91 7.70
N ILE A 300 7.87 13.20 7.68
CA ILE A 300 7.10 12.86 8.88
C ILE A 300 7.63 11.53 9.42
N LYS A 301 8.12 11.52 10.66
CA LYS A 301 8.54 10.26 11.30
C LYS A 301 7.31 9.45 11.71
N SER A 302 7.36 8.15 11.44
CA SER A 302 6.32 7.21 11.87
C SER A 302 6.87 6.30 12.98
N PRO A 303 6.04 5.96 13.99
CA PRO A 303 6.41 4.95 14.99
C PRO A 303 6.43 3.51 14.42
N LEU A 304 5.92 3.31 13.21
CA LEU A 304 5.69 2.03 12.56
C LEU A 304 6.16 2.06 11.11
N GLY A 305 6.48 0.89 10.57
CA GLY A 305 6.52 0.71 9.11
C GLY A 305 5.13 0.92 8.54
N LEU A 306 5.02 1.66 7.43
CA LEU A 306 3.74 2.03 6.84
C LEU A 306 3.57 1.40 5.46
N ASP A 307 2.35 0.96 5.20
CA ASP A 307 1.92 0.45 3.91
C ASP A 307 1.15 1.54 3.15
N ASN A 308 -0.09 1.30 2.72
CA ASN A 308 -0.86 2.25 1.94
C ASN A 308 -1.44 3.41 2.77
N LEU A 309 -1.36 4.62 2.21
CA LEU A 309 -2.04 5.81 2.73
C LEU A 309 -3.47 5.95 2.15
N SER A 310 -4.38 6.67 2.79
CA SER A 310 -5.65 7.05 2.16
C SER A 310 -6.03 8.47 2.54
N VAL A 311 -6.83 9.14 1.72
CA VAL A 311 -7.32 10.50 2.00
C VAL A 311 -8.83 10.47 2.13
N ASP A 312 -9.37 11.00 3.23
CA ASP A 312 -10.81 10.99 3.47
C ASP A 312 -11.55 12.23 2.92
N GLY A 313 -12.86 12.30 3.18
CA GLY A 313 -13.74 13.39 2.79
C GLY A 313 -13.42 14.74 3.44
N ASP A 314 -12.62 14.76 4.51
CA ASP A 314 -12.16 15.96 5.24
C ASP A 314 -10.70 16.32 4.93
N GLY A 315 -10.02 15.51 4.12
CA GLY A 315 -8.60 15.68 3.79
C GLY A 315 -7.64 15.17 4.88
N ASN A 316 -8.12 14.39 5.84
CA ASN A 316 -7.25 13.63 6.72
C ASN A 316 -6.54 12.54 5.92
N ILE A 317 -5.28 12.27 6.26
CA ILE A 317 -4.55 11.12 5.72
C ILE A 317 -4.61 10.00 6.75
N PHE A 318 -4.91 8.79 6.32
CA PHE A 318 -4.79 7.59 7.14
C PHE A 318 -3.68 6.69 6.58
N ALA A 319 -3.05 5.91 7.45
CA ALA A 319 -2.05 4.93 7.06
C ALA A 319 -2.36 3.59 7.71
N ALA A 320 -2.23 2.52 6.94
CA ALA A 320 -2.06 1.20 7.51
C ALA A 320 -0.60 1.03 7.96
N GLY A 321 -0.42 0.61 9.22
CA GLY A 321 0.88 0.42 9.83
C GLY A 321 1.10 -1.02 10.27
N PHE A 322 2.36 -1.46 10.22
CA PHE A 322 2.82 -2.77 10.65
C PHE A 322 3.49 -2.73 12.02
N PRO A 323 2.85 -3.24 13.07
CA PRO A 323 3.45 -3.32 14.40
C PRO A 323 4.56 -4.37 14.49
N ALA A 324 4.38 -5.48 13.78
CA ALA A 324 5.24 -6.65 13.83
C ALA A 324 5.43 -7.24 12.43
N LEU A 325 6.30 -6.63 11.62
CA LEU A 325 6.60 -7.12 10.27
C LEU A 325 7.10 -8.57 10.27
N HIS A 326 7.77 -9.02 11.33
CA HIS A 326 8.19 -10.42 11.42
C HIS A 326 7.01 -11.40 11.45
N ASN A 327 5.86 -11.00 12.01
CA ASN A 327 4.66 -11.82 12.06
C ASN A 327 3.87 -11.71 10.75
N TRP A 328 3.81 -10.51 10.16
CA TRP A 328 3.28 -10.31 8.80
C TRP A 328 4.01 -11.18 7.76
N ASN A 329 5.34 -11.26 7.84
CA ASN A 329 6.17 -12.14 6.98
C ASN A 329 5.89 -13.64 7.18
N LYS A 330 5.34 -14.06 8.32
CA LYS A 330 4.88 -15.44 8.50
C LYS A 330 3.51 -15.63 7.87
N ALA A 331 2.62 -14.65 8.01
CA ALA A 331 1.29 -14.68 7.40
C ALA A 331 1.33 -14.77 5.87
N THR A 332 2.36 -14.22 5.21
CA THR A 332 2.51 -14.39 3.75
C THR A 332 2.70 -15.86 3.34
N LYS A 333 3.18 -16.72 4.25
CA LYS A 333 3.40 -18.16 4.04
C LYS A 333 2.25 -19.02 4.57
N ASP A 334 1.43 -18.48 5.46
CA ASP A 334 0.32 -19.19 6.08
C ASP A 334 -0.86 -18.24 6.39
N PRO A 335 -1.52 -17.70 5.35
CA PRO A 335 -2.48 -16.60 5.51
C PRO A 335 -3.78 -16.99 6.19
N PHE A 336 -4.09 -18.29 6.27
CA PHE A 336 -5.32 -18.79 6.88
C PHE A 336 -5.16 -19.10 8.37
N ASN A 337 -3.94 -19.28 8.85
CA ASN A 337 -3.69 -19.67 10.25
C ASN A 337 -2.94 -18.60 11.05
N ILE A 338 -2.25 -17.67 10.39
CA ILE A 338 -1.51 -16.59 11.05
C ILE A 338 -2.23 -15.27 10.80
N ASN A 339 -2.71 -14.64 11.87
CA ASN A 339 -3.28 -13.31 11.82
C ASN A 339 -2.26 -12.28 12.31
N PRO A 340 -1.68 -11.47 11.40
CA PRO A 340 -0.71 -10.46 11.80
C PRO A 340 -1.40 -9.20 12.33
N GLU A 341 -0.67 -8.49 13.18
CA GLU A 341 -1.13 -7.29 13.86
C GLU A 341 -1.32 -6.13 12.88
N SER A 342 -2.26 -5.24 13.19
CA SER A 342 -2.58 -4.08 12.34
C SER A 342 -2.72 -2.83 13.19
N THR A 343 -2.21 -1.70 12.70
CA THR A 343 -2.47 -0.38 13.29
C THR A 343 -3.01 0.56 12.23
N VAL A 344 -4.00 1.39 12.59
CA VAL A 344 -4.43 2.53 11.79
C VAL A 344 -3.87 3.80 12.41
N LEU A 345 -3.11 4.55 11.62
CA LEU A 345 -2.64 5.89 11.99
C LEU A 345 -3.42 6.95 11.23
N LYS A 346 -3.63 8.10 11.86
CA LYS A 346 -4.13 9.33 11.27
C LYS A 346 -3.02 10.36 11.23
N ILE A 347 -2.81 10.95 10.07
CA ILE A 347 -1.81 11.99 9.82
C ILE A 347 -2.55 13.27 9.47
N ARG A 348 -2.28 14.33 10.23
CA ARG A 348 -2.84 15.67 10.01
C ARG A 348 -1.75 16.70 10.09
N ARG A 349 -1.91 17.83 9.40
CA ARG A 349 -1.08 19.01 9.63
C ARG A 349 -1.43 19.64 10.98
N ASP A 350 -0.43 20.19 11.66
CA ASP A 350 -0.57 21.03 12.84
C ASP A 350 -0.27 22.49 12.42
N GLY A 351 -1.25 23.39 12.50
CA GLY A 351 -1.06 24.79 12.07
C GLY A 351 -2.34 25.62 11.88
N LYS A 352 -2.23 26.95 11.98
CA LYS A 352 -3.34 27.91 11.80
C LYS A 352 -3.96 27.76 10.40
N GLY A 353 -5.17 27.24 10.33
CA GLY A 353 -5.94 27.07 9.08
C GLY A 353 -6.62 25.71 8.92
N TYR A 354 -6.30 24.73 9.76
CA TYR A 354 -6.95 23.42 9.74
C TYR A 354 -8.08 23.34 10.80
N GLN A 355 -9.33 23.16 10.35
CA GLN A 355 -10.53 23.02 11.20
C GLN A 355 -10.89 21.55 11.52
N GLY A 356 -9.90 20.66 11.58
CA GLY A 356 -10.16 19.28 12.00
C GLY A 356 -10.51 19.18 13.48
N THR A 357 -11.63 18.54 13.82
CA THR A 357 -12.04 18.33 15.21
C THR A 357 -11.09 17.35 15.90
N SER A 358 -10.42 17.83 16.95
CA SER A 358 -9.57 16.98 17.81
C SER A 358 -10.43 16.43 18.94
N ARG A 359 -10.93 15.19 18.84
CA ARG A 359 -11.53 14.51 20.01
C ARG A 359 -10.39 14.11 20.97
N LYS A 360 -10.59 14.36 22.26
CA LYS A 360 -9.69 13.91 23.34
C LYS A 360 -9.95 12.42 23.60
N ALA A 361 -9.25 11.56 22.88
CA ALA A 361 -9.00 10.19 23.33
C ALA A 361 -7.54 10.10 23.84
N HIS A 362 -7.25 9.15 24.73
CA HIS A 362 -5.91 8.83 25.21
C HIS A 362 -5.06 8.24 24.09
N VAL A 363 -4.70 9.08 23.12
CA VAL A 363 -4.05 8.62 21.89
C VAL A 363 -2.57 8.96 21.93
N GLU A 364 -1.74 7.96 21.65
CA GLU A 364 -0.33 8.17 21.35
C GLU A 364 -0.20 9.10 20.15
N LYS A 365 0.40 10.27 20.39
CA LYS A 365 0.57 11.35 19.42
C LYS A 365 2.03 11.67 19.25
N TRP A 366 2.47 11.78 18.01
CA TRP A 366 3.78 12.27 17.63
C TRP A 366 3.59 13.56 16.86
N ASN A 367 4.17 14.66 17.37
CA ASN A 367 4.08 15.98 16.76
C ASN A 367 5.49 16.49 16.46
N ASP A 368 5.74 16.89 15.22
CA ASP A 368 7.01 17.48 14.80
C ASP A 368 6.93 19.01 14.57
N GLY A 369 5.81 19.63 14.92
CA GLY A 369 5.52 21.05 14.75
C GLY A 369 4.76 21.39 13.48
N ASN A 370 4.79 20.52 12.46
CA ASN A 370 4.06 20.69 11.20
C ASN A 370 3.00 19.61 10.99
N TYR A 371 3.21 18.42 11.54
CA TYR A 371 2.33 17.27 11.42
C TYR A 371 2.14 16.55 12.76
N VAL A 372 0.93 16.02 12.94
CA VAL A 372 0.61 15.09 14.01
C VAL A 372 0.26 13.74 13.43
N VAL A 373 0.98 12.72 13.90
CA VAL A 373 0.65 11.31 13.69
C VAL A 373 -0.05 10.81 14.94
N GLU A 374 -1.22 10.20 14.77
CA GLU A 374 -2.12 9.79 15.84
C GLU A 374 -2.54 8.34 15.63
N LYS A 375 -2.35 7.48 16.63
CA LYS A 375 -2.78 6.08 16.55
C LYS A 375 -4.30 5.96 16.76
N VAL A 376 -5.07 5.66 15.72
CA VAL A 376 -6.54 5.60 15.81
C VAL A 376 -6.97 4.35 16.59
N PHE A 377 -6.50 3.18 16.16
CA PHE A 377 -6.66 1.91 16.85
C PHE A 377 -5.65 0.89 16.30
N GLU A 378 -5.46 -0.20 17.04
CA GLU A 378 -4.65 -1.34 16.60
C GLU A 378 -5.22 -2.64 17.18
N ASP A 379 -4.80 -3.77 16.62
CA ASP A 379 -5.24 -5.08 17.07
C ASP A 379 -4.13 -6.13 16.99
N THR A 380 -4.10 -6.98 18.01
CA THR A 380 -3.22 -8.15 18.14
C THR A 380 -3.96 -9.48 17.99
N ASN A 381 -5.30 -9.47 18.04
CA ASN A 381 -6.09 -10.70 18.17
C ASN A 381 -6.63 -11.20 16.83
N GLY A 382 -6.15 -10.60 15.73
CA GLY A 382 -6.45 -11.02 14.38
C GLY A 382 -7.84 -10.65 13.89
N VAL A 383 -8.55 -9.72 14.53
CA VAL A 383 -9.79 -9.14 14.02
C VAL A 383 -9.50 -8.29 12.78
N LEU A 384 -8.38 -7.54 12.80
CA LEU A 384 -7.92 -6.76 11.67
C LEU A 384 -7.09 -7.60 10.68
N PRO A 385 -7.07 -7.27 9.38
CA PRO A 385 -6.63 -8.15 8.31
C PRO A 385 -5.13 -7.97 7.99
N GLY A 386 -4.25 -7.85 8.99
CA GLY A 386 -2.85 -7.53 8.71
C GLY A 386 -2.69 -6.29 7.83
N ALA A 387 -3.43 -5.24 8.17
CA ALA A 387 -3.92 -4.26 7.23
C ALA A 387 -2.78 -3.65 6.41
N THR A 388 -2.96 -3.63 5.10
CA THR A 388 -2.11 -2.90 4.14
C THR A 388 -2.79 -1.62 3.69
N ILE A 389 -4.10 -1.48 3.87
CA ILE A 389 -4.87 -0.25 3.61
C ILE A 389 -5.92 -0.04 4.70
N ALA A 390 -6.16 1.23 5.05
CA ALA A 390 -7.28 1.65 5.87
C ALA A 390 -7.93 2.87 5.24
N VAL A 391 -9.23 2.79 4.91
CA VAL A 391 -10.01 3.89 4.32
C VAL A 391 -11.08 4.34 5.29
N HIS A 392 -11.13 5.65 5.54
CA HIS A 392 -12.11 6.27 6.43
C HIS A 392 -13.25 6.90 5.64
N ASP A 393 -14.49 6.60 6.01
CA ASP A 393 -15.66 7.34 5.57
C ASP A 393 -15.91 8.50 6.53
N SER A 394 -15.63 9.73 6.09
CA SER A 394 -15.81 10.91 6.94
C SER A 394 -17.27 11.23 7.26
N GLU A 395 -18.21 10.72 6.47
CA GLU A 395 -19.65 10.92 6.71
C GLU A 395 -20.17 9.98 7.79
N THR A 396 -19.76 8.70 7.77
CA THR A 396 -20.27 7.69 8.70
C THR A 396 -19.35 7.39 9.89
N GLY A 397 -18.08 7.82 9.83
CA GLY A 397 -17.06 7.50 10.84
C GLY A 397 -16.57 6.04 10.78
N ARG A 398 -16.93 5.30 9.72
CA ARG A 398 -16.52 3.91 9.52
C ARG A 398 -15.14 3.82 8.90
N PHE A 399 -14.44 2.74 9.23
CA PHE A 399 -13.19 2.34 8.59
C PHE A 399 -13.38 1.02 7.83
N PHE A 400 -12.75 0.94 6.67
CA PHE A 400 -12.65 -0.26 5.85
C PHE A 400 -11.18 -0.63 5.73
N LEU A 401 -10.84 -1.85 6.12
CA LEU A 401 -9.47 -2.33 6.14
C LEU A 401 -9.34 -3.56 5.26
N GLY A 402 -8.26 -3.61 4.50
CA GLY A 402 -7.86 -4.74 3.70
C GLY A 402 -6.39 -5.11 3.94
N GLY A 403 -6.03 -6.33 3.57
CA GLY A 403 -4.66 -6.84 3.69
C GLY A 403 -4.23 -7.55 2.42
N ALA A 404 -2.93 -7.50 2.11
CA ALA A 404 -2.36 -8.14 0.93
C ALA A 404 -2.54 -9.66 0.88
N PHE A 405 -2.66 -10.32 2.04
CA PHE A 405 -2.72 -11.77 2.18
C PHE A 405 -3.94 -12.27 2.95
N SER A 406 -4.68 -11.40 3.62
CA SER A 406 -5.74 -11.84 4.51
C SER A 406 -6.94 -12.41 3.74
N PRO A 407 -7.54 -13.51 4.21
CA PRO A 407 -8.70 -14.12 3.56
C PRO A 407 -10.01 -13.41 3.86
N PHE A 408 -9.94 -12.15 4.31
CA PHE A 408 -11.08 -11.34 4.71
C PHE A 408 -10.73 -9.85 4.65
N ILE A 409 -11.76 -9.00 4.64
CA ILE A 409 -11.66 -7.57 4.97
C ILE A 409 -12.30 -7.31 6.34
N THR A 410 -12.06 -6.13 6.89
CA THR A 410 -12.66 -5.72 8.16
C THR A 410 -13.37 -4.39 8.03
N ILE A 411 -14.57 -4.30 8.59
CA ILE A 411 -15.33 -3.05 8.72
C ILE A 411 -15.35 -2.67 10.19
N CYS A 412 -14.92 -1.46 10.51
CA CYS A 412 -14.92 -0.93 11.87
C CYS A 412 -15.82 0.29 11.98
N GLU A 413 -16.63 0.34 13.03
CA GLU A 413 -17.37 1.53 13.44
C GLU A 413 -16.63 2.22 14.59
N THR A 414 -16.47 3.54 14.47
CA THR A 414 -15.99 4.38 15.57
C THR A 414 -17.16 5.19 16.11
N ARG A 415 -17.56 4.97 17.36
CA ARG A 415 -18.73 5.62 17.99
C ARG A 415 -18.32 6.51 19.15
#